data_AF-A0A535KFT5-F1
#
_entry.id   AF-A0A535KFT5-F1
#
_cell.length_a   1.000
_cell.length_b   1.000
_cell.length_c   1.000
_cell.angle_alpha   90.00
_cell.angle_beta   90.00
_cell.angle_gamma   90.00
#
_symmetry.space_group_name_H-M   'P 1'
#
loop_
_entity.id
_entity.type
_entity.pdbx_description
1 polymer ?
#
loop_
_entity_poly.entity_id
_entity_poly.type
_entity_poly.pdbx_seq_one_letter_code
_entity_poly.pdbx_strand_id
1 'polypeptide(L)'
;MQASELSRKLRIGPGDRCLVFNPPDGYLDRLRPLPEGASATSGNGAEAADLVQLFVADRAALEQKFAAGFRALKPGGLLWVSYPNAASSRATDLSRNHGWGVLHGAGLTATDEISVDGSWEALRFQPSAQVERGVVPGADMLPVGREASPVFRAVRVVARALFRLLFRFDVQGLATIPDRAYVLIGNHLGWMDAISLLLLFRPEPRIHYLADPTSMMKNRPLWALVRAVGGIVPVDRMQRGNTLLFRHVQRCLETGGVVAVFPEGDFGPSEGQLLPFKKGFAHFAVSAGVPVVPVALAGMKEIWVGKRLFVRIGAAIPTTGKTVDEVHQLGRDAVTALLPTYHEPSGPKPLRRWLTDLF
;
A
#
# COMPACT_ATOMS: atom_id res chain seq x y z
N MET A 1 40.82 -0.12 12.13
CA MET A 1 40.36 0.43 10.83
C MET A 1 38.96 0.98 11.02
N GLN A 2 38.62 2.11 10.40
CA GLN A 2 37.26 2.64 10.46
C GLN A 2 36.32 1.73 9.66
N ALA A 3 35.17 1.36 10.21
CA ALA A 3 34.20 0.50 9.53
C ALA A 3 33.70 1.14 8.22
N SER A 4 33.39 0.31 7.23
CA SER A 4 32.90 0.76 5.93
C SER A 4 31.62 1.60 6.06
N GLU A 5 31.40 2.50 5.11
CA GLU A 5 30.20 3.34 5.11
C GLU A 5 28.92 2.49 5.15
N LEU A 6 28.88 1.40 4.39
CA LEU A 6 27.76 0.48 4.33
C LEU A 6 27.52 -0.22 5.68
N SER A 7 28.58 -0.70 6.35
CA SER A 7 28.48 -1.29 7.69
C SER A 7 27.90 -0.31 8.72
N ARG A 8 28.33 0.95 8.67
CA ARG A 8 27.77 1.99 9.55
C ARG A 8 26.30 2.28 9.23
N LYS A 9 25.92 2.35 7.95
CA LYS A 9 24.53 2.56 7.51
C LYS A 9 23.61 1.42 7.97
N LEU A 10 24.10 0.19 7.93
CA LEU A 10 23.41 -1.00 8.45
C LEU A 10 23.38 -1.08 9.99
N ARG A 11 24.11 -0.17 10.66
CA ARG A 11 24.24 -0.08 12.12
C ARG A 11 24.88 -1.32 12.75
N ILE A 12 25.85 -1.91 12.06
CA ILE A 12 26.66 -3.01 12.61
C ILE A 12 27.53 -2.46 13.75
N GLY A 13 27.41 -3.05 14.93
CA GLY A 13 28.19 -2.75 16.12
C GLY A 13 29.44 -3.62 16.29
N PRO A 14 30.35 -3.26 17.21
CA PRO A 14 31.47 -4.11 17.59
C PRO A 14 31.01 -5.46 18.14
N GLY A 15 31.65 -6.56 17.73
CA GLY A 15 31.30 -7.92 18.16
C GLY A 15 30.04 -8.51 17.52
N ASP A 16 29.30 -7.75 16.71
CA ASP A 16 28.06 -8.23 16.09
C ASP A 16 28.31 -9.41 15.16
N ARG A 17 27.39 -10.37 15.20
CA ARG A 17 27.30 -11.45 14.23
C ARG A 17 26.25 -11.11 13.20
N CYS A 18 26.67 -10.89 11.96
CA CYS A 18 25.80 -10.58 10.83
C CYS A 18 25.61 -11.82 9.95
N LEU A 19 24.35 -12.18 9.69
CA LEU A 19 23.98 -13.25 8.77
C LEU A 19 23.25 -12.67 7.56
N VAL A 20 23.79 -12.94 6.37
CA VAL A 20 23.28 -12.40 5.11
C VAL A 20 22.71 -13.51 4.23
N PHE A 21 21.42 -13.42 3.91
CA PHE A 21 20.73 -14.39 3.07
C PHE A 21 20.76 -13.94 1.61
N ASN A 22 21.26 -14.83 0.73
CA ASN A 22 21.36 -14.64 -0.72
C ASN A 22 21.99 -13.30 -1.18
N PRO A 23 23.14 -12.87 -0.62
CA PRO A 23 23.76 -11.64 -1.06
C PRO A 23 24.11 -11.67 -2.56
N PRO A 24 24.09 -10.52 -3.26
CA PRO A 24 24.67 -10.42 -4.59
C PRO A 24 26.19 -10.61 -4.52
N ASP A 25 26.79 -10.97 -5.65
CA ASP A 25 28.22 -11.23 -5.74
C ASP A 25 29.05 -10.02 -5.24
N GLY A 26 30.12 -10.32 -4.50
CA GLY A 26 31.00 -9.31 -3.92
C GLY A 26 30.37 -8.44 -2.82
N TYR A 27 29.15 -8.74 -2.35
CA TYR A 27 28.51 -7.96 -1.29
C TYR A 27 29.27 -8.00 0.04
N LEU A 28 29.70 -9.20 0.47
CA LEU A 28 30.41 -9.35 1.74
C LEU A 28 31.76 -8.59 1.74
N ASP A 29 32.42 -8.49 0.59
CA ASP A 29 33.65 -7.72 0.44
C ASP A 29 33.37 -6.21 0.54
N ARG A 30 32.27 -5.73 -0.05
CA ARG A 30 31.83 -4.32 0.08
C ARG A 30 31.40 -3.95 1.49
N LEU A 31 30.98 -4.92 2.29
CA LEU A 31 30.66 -4.70 3.69
C LEU A 31 31.93 -4.44 4.51
N ARG A 32 33.10 -4.93 4.07
CA ARG A 32 34.37 -4.75 4.77
C ARG A 32 34.97 -3.35 4.54
N PRO A 33 35.76 -2.82 5.48
CA PRO A 33 36.06 -3.39 6.81
C PRO A 33 34.86 -3.34 7.77
N LEU A 34 34.72 -4.37 8.61
CA LEU A 34 33.71 -4.43 9.67
C LEU A 34 34.20 -3.71 10.95
N PRO A 35 33.30 -3.34 11.87
CA PRO A 35 33.66 -2.94 13.23
C PRO A 35 34.51 -4.01 13.95
N GLU A 36 35.24 -3.60 14.98
CA GLU A 36 36.11 -4.50 15.74
C GLU A 36 35.33 -5.70 16.31
N GLY A 37 35.86 -6.91 16.11
CA GLY A 37 35.24 -8.15 16.57
C GLY A 37 33.96 -8.56 15.84
N ALA A 38 33.43 -7.73 14.94
CA ALA A 38 32.23 -8.06 14.17
C ALA A 38 32.54 -9.03 13.04
N SER A 39 31.55 -9.84 12.67
CA SER A 39 31.66 -10.86 11.63
C SER A 39 30.44 -10.81 10.70
N ALA A 40 30.66 -11.07 9.42
CA ALA A 40 29.59 -11.19 8.45
C ALA A 40 29.77 -12.45 7.61
N THR A 41 28.74 -13.28 7.57
CA THR A 41 28.72 -14.54 6.82
C THR A 41 27.47 -14.62 5.95
N SER A 42 27.58 -15.30 4.82
CA SER A 42 26.43 -15.64 3.98
C SER A 42 25.99 -17.07 4.25
N GLY A 43 24.68 -17.30 4.25
CA GLY A 43 24.12 -18.64 4.37
C GLY A 43 22.72 -18.65 4.98
N ASN A 44 22.22 -19.87 5.19
CA ASN A 44 20.90 -20.14 5.77
C ASN A 44 21.03 -20.73 7.19
N GLY A 45 22.11 -20.38 7.89
CA GLY A 45 22.40 -20.91 9.23
C GLY A 45 21.29 -20.55 10.22
N ALA A 46 21.00 -21.47 11.15
CA ALA A 46 20.03 -21.25 12.23
C ALA A 46 20.66 -20.57 13.46
N GLU A 47 21.94 -20.20 13.39
CA GLU A 47 22.64 -19.59 14.51
C GLU A 47 22.14 -18.18 14.77
N ALA A 48 21.97 -17.86 16.05
CA ALA A 48 21.44 -16.58 16.48
C ALA A 48 22.40 -15.42 16.12
N ALA A 49 21.94 -14.52 15.27
CA ALA A 49 22.66 -13.36 14.75
C ALA A 49 22.13 -12.05 15.35
N ASP A 50 23.04 -11.10 15.56
CA ASP A 50 22.72 -9.75 16.04
C ASP A 50 22.11 -8.90 14.91
N LEU A 51 22.51 -9.20 13.66
CA LEU A 51 21.93 -8.62 12.45
C LEU A 51 21.61 -9.72 11.43
N VAL A 52 20.41 -9.68 10.86
CA VAL A 52 20.03 -10.49 9.70
C VAL A 52 19.69 -9.57 8.54
N GLN A 53 20.27 -9.82 7.37
CA GLN A 53 19.93 -9.12 6.14
C GLN A 53 19.45 -10.08 5.07
N LEU A 54 18.26 -9.83 4.52
CA LEU A 54 17.64 -10.67 3.50
C LEU A 54 17.70 -9.99 2.12
N PHE A 55 18.33 -10.61 1.13
CA PHE A 55 18.23 -10.17 -0.26
C PHE A 55 17.11 -10.93 -0.98
N VAL A 56 16.11 -10.18 -1.41
CA VAL A 56 14.87 -10.68 -2.02
C VAL A 56 14.64 -9.96 -3.34
N ALA A 57 14.33 -10.70 -4.40
CA ALA A 57 14.08 -10.10 -5.71
C ALA A 57 12.67 -9.51 -5.80
N ASP A 58 11.71 -10.12 -5.11
CA ASP A 58 10.28 -9.83 -5.18
C ASP A 58 9.57 -10.31 -3.88
N ARG A 59 8.26 -10.07 -3.78
CA ARG A 59 7.42 -10.47 -2.65
C ARG A 59 7.40 -11.99 -2.46
N ALA A 60 7.40 -12.78 -3.52
CA ALA A 60 7.40 -14.23 -3.44
C ALA A 60 8.70 -14.75 -2.77
N ALA A 61 9.85 -14.23 -3.18
CA ALA A 61 11.13 -14.55 -2.56
C ALA A 61 11.19 -14.11 -1.10
N LEU A 62 10.53 -13.00 -0.76
CA LEU A 62 10.42 -12.51 0.61
C LEU A 62 9.58 -13.45 1.48
N GLU A 63 8.39 -13.85 1.02
CA GLU A 63 7.53 -14.79 1.75
C GLU A 63 8.21 -16.13 2.01
N GLN A 64 8.98 -16.64 1.04
CA GLN A 64 9.73 -17.90 1.20
C GLN A 64 10.87 -17.81 2.21
N LYS A 65 11.57 -16.68 2.28
CA LYS A 65 12.81 -16.55 3.07
C LYS A 65 12.60 -15.94 4.45
N PHE A 66 11.55 -15.15 4.62
CA PHE A 66 11.32 -14.38 5.84
C PHE A 66 11.35 -15.26 7.10
N ALA A 67 10.69 -16.43 7.07
CA ALA A 67 10.64 -17.33 8.23
C ALA A 67 12.01 -17.91 8.64
N ALA A 68 12.92 -18.16 7.70
CA ALA A 68 14.26 -18.63 8.01
C ALA A 68 15.12 -17.49 8.56
N GLY A 69 15.12 -16.34 7.90
CA GLY A 69 15.82 -15.15 8.33
C GLY A 69 15.42 -14.67 9.72
N PHE A 70 14.11 -14.58 9.96
CA PHE A 70 13.57 -14.09 11.22
C PHE A 70 13.88 -15.03 12.40
N ARG A 71 13.93 -16.35 12.17
CA ARG A 71 14.33 -17.33 13.22
C ARG A 71 15.81 -17.23 13.59
N ALA A 72 16.67 -16.83 12.66
CA ALA A 72 18.09 -16.63 12.93
C ALA A 72 18.36 -15.32 13.70
N LEU A 73 17.39 -14.42 13.81
CA LEU A 73 17.57 -13.13 14.48
C LEU A 73 17.42 -13.28 16.00
N LYS A 74 18.38 -12.75 16.77
CA LYS A 74 18.25 -12.63 18.23
C LYS A 74 17.09 -11.70 18.61
N PRO A 75 16.47 -11.89 19.79
CA PRO A 75 15.56 -10.89 20.35
C PRO A 75 16.24 -9.51 20.41
N GLY A 76 15.61 -8.49 19.81
CA GLY A 76 16.17 -7.13 19.72
C GLY A 76 17.22 -6.92 18.63
N GLY A 77 17.55 -7.94 17.84
CA GLY A 77 18.48 -7.83 16.72
C GLY A 77 17.95 -6.97 15.57
N LEU A 78 18.85 -6.61 14.66
CA LEU A 78 18.56 -5.77 13.50
C LEU A 78 18.12 -6.61 12.29
N LEU A 79 16.88 -6.42 11.84
CA LEU A 79 16.40 -7.01 10.58
C LEU A 79 16.47 -5.99 9.45
N TRP A 80 17.21 -6.34 8.41
CA TRP A 80 17.26 -5.61 7.15
C TRP A 80 16.72 -6.47 6.00
N VAL A 81 15.95 -5.86 5.11
CA VAL A 81 15.49 -6.51 3.87
C VAL A 81 15.90 -5.66 2.69
N SER A 82 16.72 -6.23 1.80
CA SER A 82 17.22 -5.62 0.59
C SER A 82 16.43 -6.05 -0.65
N TYR A 83 16.03 -5.09 -1.45
CA TYR A 83 15.24 -5.27 -2.67
C TYR A 83 15.83 -4.46 -3.85
N PRO A 84 15.60 -4.90 -5.11
CA PRO A 84 16.07 -4.17 -6.27
C PRO A 84 15.45 -2.76 -6.34
N ASN A 85 16.25 -1.77 -6.70
CA ASN A 85 15.77 -0.40 -6.89
C ASN A 85 15.35 -0.14 -8.35
N ALA A 86 14.81 1.05 -8.64
CA ALA A 86 14.33 1.41 -9.99
C ALA A 86 15.46 1.49 -11.05
N ALA A 87 16.73 1.65 -10.63
CA ALA A 87 17.89 1.63 -11.51
C ALA A 87 18.36 0.21 -11.84
N SER A 88 17.88 -0.80 -11.10
CA SER A 88 18.17 -2.21 -11.36
C SER A 88 17.55 -2.67 -12.68
N SER A 89 18.25 -3.56 -13.38
CA SER A 89 17.69 -4.29 -14.52
C SER A 89 16.69 -5.39 -14.10
N ARG A 90 16.60 -5.68 -12.80
CA ARG A 90 15.71 -6.70 -12.25
C ARG A 90 14.31 -6.13 -12.02
N ALA A 91 13.30 -6.78 -12.58
CA ALA A 91 11.91 -6.50 -12.23
C ALA A 91 11.65 -6.89 -10.78
N THR A 92 10.92 -6.06 -10.05
CA THR A 92 10.49 -6.32 -8.67
C THR A 92 9.09 -5.73 -8.45
N ASP A 93 8.32 -6.34 -7.56
CA ASP A 93 7.04 -5.83 -7.06
C ASP A 93 7.16 -5.23 -5.65
N LEU A 94 8.40 -5.08 -5.14
CA LEU A 94 8.74 -4.43 -3.89
C LEU A 94 9.10 -2.96 -4.12
N SER A 95 8.73 -2.10 -3.19
CA SER A 95 9.21 -0.71 -3.15
C SER A 95 9.27 -0.21 -1.71
N ARG A 96 9.78 1.00 -1.50
CA ARG A 96 9.86 1.62 -0.16
C ARG A 96 8.58 1.44 0.67
N ASN A 97 7.42 1.56 0.04
CA ASN A 97 6.13 1.60 0.73
C ASN A 97 5.28 0.34 0.52
N HIS A 98 5.68 -0.58 -0.36
CA HIS A 98 4.82 -1.68 -0.80
C HIS A 98 5.58 -3.00 -0.86
N GLY A 99 4.85 -4.11 -0.70
CA GLY A 99 5.44 -5.45 -0.79
C GLY A 99 5.69 -6.15 0.55
N TRP A 100 5.48 -5.45 1.66
CA TRP A 100 5.92 -5.86 3.01
C TRP A 100 4.89 -6.62 3.83
N GLY A 101 3.80 -7.10 3.20
CA GLY A 101 2.66 -7.74 3.87
C GLY A 101 3.05 -8.85 4.86
N VAL A 102 4.04 -9.69 4.51
CA VAL A 102 4.52 -10.76 5.41
C VAL A 102 5.19 -10.21 6.68
N LEU A 103 5.95 -9.12 6.58
CA LEU A 103 6.58 -8.48 7.75
C LEU A 103 5.54 -7.75 8.60
N HIS A 104 4.60 -7.04 7.98
CA HIS A 104 3.49 -6.40 8.68
C HIS A 104 2.60 -7.42 9.40
N GLY A 105 2.34 -8.57 8.77
CA GLY A 105 1.64 -9.70 9.38
C GLY A 105 2.35 -10.26 10.62
N ALA A 106 3.69 -10.22 10.63
CA ALA A 106 4.53 -10.57 11.77
C ALA A 106 4.68 -9.44 12.82
N GLY A 107 3.96 -8.33 12.68
CA GLY A 107 4.00 -7.21 13.61
C GLY A 107 5.21 -6.29 13.44
N LEU A 108 5.91 -6.34 12.30
CA LEU A 108 7.07 -5.50 12.00
C LEU A 108 6.69 -4.30 11.13
N THR A 109 7.41 -3.20 11.30
CA THR A 109 7.26 -1.99 10.47
C THR A 109 8.62 -1.45 10.03
N ALA A 110 8.66 -0.86 8.83
CA ALA A 110 9.87 -0.28 8.27
C ALA A 110 10.18 1.07 8.93
N THR A 111 11.43 1.29 9.34
CA THR A 111 11.84 2.52 10.07
C THR A 111 12.91 3.32 9.35
N ASP A 112 13.82 2.65 8.66
CA ASP A 112 14.97 3.26 8.01
C ASP A 112 15.11 2.70 6.60
N GLU A 113 15.56 3.53 5.65
CA GLU A 113 15.91 3.11 4.29
C GLU A 113 17.34 3.56 4.00
N ILE A 114 18.12 2.68 3.37
CA ILE A 114 19.47 2.98 2.89
C ILE A 114 19.66 2.43 1.48
N SER A 115 20.45 3.15 0.67
CA SER A 115 21.00 2.60 -0.56
C SER A 115 22.17 1.68 -0.20
N VAL A 116 22.07 0.42 -0.63
CA VAL A 116 23.13 -0.57 -0.49
C VAL A 116 24.17 -0.36 -1.59
N ASP A 117 23.70 -0.19 -2.82
CA ASP A 117 24.50 0.12 -4.00
C ASP A 117 23.60 0.74 -5.11
N GLY A 118 24.15 0.87 -6.32
CA GLY A 118 23.41 1.40 -7.47
C GLY A 118 22.22 0.54 -7.94
N SER A 119 22.01 -0.66 -7.41
CA SER A 119 20.96 -1.60 -7.82
C SER A 119 20.06 -2.09 -6.68
N TRP A 120 20.41 -1.84 -5.42
CA TRP A 120 19.72 -2.35 -4.24
C TRP A 120 19.47 -1.25 -3.20
N GLU A 121 18.24 -1.19 -2.70
CA GLU A 121 17.88 -0.50 -1.46
C GLU A 121 17.72 -1.51 -0.32
N ALA A 122 17.80 -1.06 0.93
CA ALA A 122 17.48 -1.86 2.11
C ALA A 122 16.59 -1.10 3.08
N LEU A 123 15.54 -1.77 3.58
CA LEU A 123 14.70 -1.29 4.67
C LEU A 123 15.01 -2.01 5.96
N ARG A 124 15.10 -1.24 7.06
CA ARG A 124 15.18 -1.77 8.41
C ARG A 124 13.79 -1.99 8.97
N PHE A 125 13.56 -3.14 9.58
CA PHE A 125 12.30 -3.49 10.22
C PHE A 125 12.46 -3.66 11.72
N GLN A 126 11.49 -3.15 12.48
CA GLN A 126 11.43 -3.24 13.93
C GLN A 126 10.04 -3.67 14.41
N PRO A 127 9.93 -4.26 15.61
CA PRO A 127 8.64 -4.52 16.25
C PRO A 127 7.81 -3.24 16.31
N SER A 128 6.61 -3.29 15.75
CA SER A 128 5.76 -2.11 15.59
C SER A 128 5.36 -1.45 16.90
N ALA A 129 5.42 -2.21 18.01
CA ALA A 129 5.16 -1.74 19.37
C ALA A 129 6.29 -0.91 19.98
N GLN A 130 7.52 -1.03 19.45
CA GLN A 130 8.72 -0.34 19.95
C GLN A 130 9.05 0.95 19.17
N VAL A 131 8.37 1.18 18.06
CA VAL A 131 8.60 2.37 17.23
C VAL A 131 7.74 3.51 17.77
N GLU A 132 8.38 4.50 18.41
CA GLU A 132 7.74 5.78 18.73
C GLU A 132 7.22 6.41 17.44
N ARG A 133 5.91 6.60 17.35
CA ARG A 133 5.28 7.15 16.14
C ARG A 133 5.05 8.64 16.32
N GLY A 134 5.29 9.38 15.24
CA GLY A 134 4.65 10.69 15.11
C GLY A 134 3.14 10.53 15.31
N VAL A 135 2.52 11.48 16.01
CA VAL A 135 1.08 11.47 16.28
C VAL A 135 0.35 11.37 14.93
N VAL A 136 -0.18 10.18 14.61
CA VAL A 136 -1.10 10.03 13.49
C VAL A 136 -2.27 10.94 13.84
N PRO A 137 -2.61 11.91 12.98
CA PRO A 137 -3.80 12.68 13.16
C PRO A 137 -5.00 11.86 13.59
N GLY A 138 -5.75 12.32 14.59
CA GLY A 138 -7.03 11.71 14.91
C GLY A 138 -7.84 11.53 13.64
N ALA A 139 -8.60 10.42 13.53
CA ALA A 139 -9.38 10.12 12.34
C ALA A 139 -10.32 11.29 11.94
N ASP A 140 -10.65 12.15 12.92
CA ASP A 140 -11.44 13.38 12.85
C ASP A 140 -10.71 14.64 12.38
N MET A 141 -9.42 14.57 12.09
CA MET A 141 -8.63 15.75 11.72
C MET A 141 -8.99 16.31 10.33
N LEU A 142 -9.68 15.54 9.49
CA LEU A 142 -10.15 15.97 8.17
C LEU A 142 -11.69 15.93 8.09
N PRO A 143 -12.33 16.95 7.51
CA PRO A 143 -13.78 17.02 7.44
C PRO A 143 -14.34 15.92 6.51
N VAL A 144 -15.37 15.24 7.00
CA VAL A 144 -16.19 14.27 6.25
C VAL A 144 -17.58 14.82 6.01
N GLY A 145 -18.17 14.48 4.88
CA GLY A 145 -19.55 14.85 4.58
C GLY A 145 -19.95 14.54 3.15
N ARG A 146 -21.23 14.72 2.83
CA ARG A 146 -21.75 14.49 1.48
C ARG A 146 -21.15 15.41 0.42
N GLU A 147 -20.93 16.68 0.75
CA GLU A 147 -20.61 17.74 -0.22
C GLU A 147 -19.12 17.84 -0.53
N ALA A 148 -18.79 18.06 -1.80
CA ALA A 148 -17.44 18.39 -2.21
C ALA A 148 -17.09 19.87 -1.97
N SER A 149 -15.89 20.11 -1.43
CA SER A 149 -15.38 21.48 -1.25
C SER A 149 -15.16 22.16 -2.60
N PRO A 150 -15.23 23.51 -2.67
CA PRO A 150 -14.92 24.25 -3.90
C PRO A 150 -13.52 23.94 -4.45
N VAL A 151 -12.54 23.80 -3.55
CA VAL A 151 -11.16 23.43 -3.89
C VAL A 151 -11.11 22.04 -4.53
N PHE A 152 -11.80 21.05 -3.95
CA PHE A 152 -11.90 19.71 -4.54
C PHE A 152 -12.47 19.76 -5.96
N ARG A 153 -13.55 20.52 -6.17
CA ARG A 153 -14.18 20.63 -7.50
C ARG A 153 -13.23 21.22 -8.53
N ALA A 154 -12.52 22.30 -8.18
CA ALA A 154 -11.56 22.96 -9.06
C ALA A 154 -10.40 22.00 -9.43
N VAL A 155 -9.77 21.37 -8.44
CA VAL A 155 -8.70 20.39 -8.65
C VAL A 155 -9.18 19.22 -9.50
N ARG A 156 -10.39 18.71 -9.24
CA ARG A 156 -10.99 17.60 -9.99
C ARG A 156 -11.20 17.94 -11.47
N VAL A 157 -11.63 19.16 -11.81
CA VAL A 157 -11.82 19.57 -13.21
C VAL A 157 -10.48 19.55 -13.96
N VAL A 158 -9.45 20.17 -13.38
CA VAL A 158 -8.11 20.24 -13.97
C VAL A 158 -7.51 18.84 -14.11
N ALA A 159 -7.53 18.05 -13.03
CA ALA A 159 -7.00 16.69 -13.02
C ALA A 159 -7.75 15.78 -14.01
N ARG A 160 -9.07 15.90 -14.14
CA ARG A 160 -9.85 15.12 -15.11
C ARG A 160 -9.50 15.46 -16.55
N ALA A 161 -9.23 16.73 -16.85
CA ALA A 161 -8.76 17.14 -18.18
C ALA A 161 -7.38 16.55 -18.50
N LEU A 162 -6.43 16.68 -17.56
CA LEU A 162 -5.09 16.11 -17.69
C LEU A 162 -5.13 14.58 -17.85
N PHE A 163 -5.91 13.88 -17.05
CA PHE A 163 -5.99 12.42 -17.08
C PHE A 163 -6.67 11.90 -18.35
N ARG A 164 -7.60 12.65 -18.95
CA ARG A 164 -8.16 12.31 -20.26
C ARG A 164 -7.18 12.50 -21.41
N LEU A 165 -6.22 13.41 -21.26
CA LEU A 165 -5.12 13.56 -22.21
C LEU A 165 -4.11 12.42 -22.08
N LEU A 166 -3.81 12.02 -20.84
CA LEU A 166 -2.80 10.99 -20.55
C LEU A 166 -3.32 9.56 -20.69
N PHE A 167 -4.61 9.27 -20.43
CA PHE A 167 -5.15 7.92 -20.33
C PHE A 167 -6.52 7.76 -21.00
N ARG A 168 -6.83 6.53 -21.40
CA ARG A 168 -8.13 6.15 -21.99
C ARG A 168 -8.94 5.36 -20.97
N PHE A 169 -9.95 5.97 -20.37
CA PHE A 169 -10.80 5.29 -19.39
C PHE A 169 -11.93 4.51 -20.08
N ASP A 170 -12.01 3.21 -19.81
CA ASP A 170 -13.16 2.37 -20.12
C ASP A 170 -13.94 2.14 -18.82
N VAL A 171 -15.07 2.84 -18.70
CA VAL A 171 -15.87 2.88 -17.47
C VAL A 171 -17.25 2.30 -17.73
N GLN A 172 -17.65 1.32 -16.92
CA GLN A 172 -18.98 0.70 -16.97
C GLN A 172 -19.64 0.71 -15.60
N GLY A 173 -20.97 0.77 -15.58
CA GLY A 173 -21.76 0.70 -14.34
C GLY A 173 -21.90 2.03 -13.59
N LEU A 174 -21.52 3.19 -14.15
CA LEU A 174 -21.70 4.48 -13.44
C LEU A 174 -23.15 4.74 -13.00
N ALA A 175 -24.13 4.26 -13.78
CA ALA A 175 -25.55 4.42 -13.48
C ALA A 175 -26.03 3.58 -12.28
N THR A 176 -25.26 2.56 -11.84
CA THR A 176 -25.63 1.73 -10.69
C THR A 176 -25.26 2.37 -9.35
N ILE A 177 -24.48 3.46 -9.37
CA ILE A 177 -24.02 4.14 -8.15
C ILE A 177 -25.23 4.79 -7.45
N PRO A 178 -25.53 4.42 -6.18
CA PRO A 178 -26.61 5.02 -5.42
C PRO A 178 -26.40 6.52 -5.19
N ASP A 179 -27.48 7.30 -5.17
CA ASP A 179 -27.45 8.71 -4.75
C ASP A 179 -27.64 8.89 -3.23
N ARG A 180 -27.01 8.02 -2.44
CA ARG A 180 -27.05 8.03 -0.97
C ARG A 180 -25.70 7.58 -0.42
N ALA A 181 -25.50 7.58 0.89
CA ALA A 181 -24.29 7.01 1.49
C ALA A 181 -24.16 5.51 1.15
N TYR A 182 -22.93 5.08 0.90
CA TYR A 182 -22.56 3.68 0.65
C TYR A 182 -21.11 3.44 1.02
N VAL A 183 -20.75 2.16 1.16
CA VAL A 183 -19.35 1.73 1.28
C VAL A 183 -18.87 1.29 -0.09
N LEU A 184 -17.82 1.93 -0.61
CA LEU A 184 -17.19 1.58 -1.89
C LEU A 184 -16.05 0.60 -1.62
N ILE A 185 -16.04 -0.54 -2.31
CA ILE A 185 -14.94 -1.51 -2.26
C ILE A 185 -14.39 -1.78 -3.65
N GLY A 186 -13.11 -2.12 -3.73
CA GLY A 186 -12.52 -2.64 -4.95
C GLY A 186 -11.17 -3.27 -4.74
N ASN A 187 -10.62 -3.86 -5.80
CA ASN A 187 -9.25 -4.36 -5.77
C ASN A 187 -8.24 -3.22 -5.76
N HIS A 188 -7.01 -3.50 -5.32
CA HIS A 188 -5.99 -2.48 -5.15
C HIS A 188 -4.70 -2.83 -5.90
N LEU A 189 -4.30 -2.03 -6.88
CA LEU A 189 -3.10 -2.19 -7.69
C LEU A 189 -2.07 -1.08 -7.43
N GLY A 190 -2.53 0.12 -7.05
CA GLY A 190 -1.67 1.28 -6.79
C GLY A 190 -2.45 2.54 -6.40
N TRP A 191 -1.77 3.69 -6.35
CA TRP A 191 -2.40 4.98 -6.03
C TRP A 191 -3.32 5.48 -7.16
N MET A 192 -3.08 5.03 -8.39
CA MET A 192 -3.92 5.34 -9.54
C MET A 192 -5.39 4.93 -9.33
N ASP A 193 -5.63 3.88 -8.55
CA ASP A 193 -6.96 3.38 -8.24
C ASP A 193 -7.82 4.46 -7.57
N ALA A 194 -7.34 4.98 -6.44
CA ALA A 194 -8.05 5.96 -5.64
C ALA A 194 -8.27 7.26 -6.43
N ILE A 195 -7.25 7.69 -7.18
CA ILE A 195 -7.31 8.90 -8.01
C ILE A 195 -8.34 8.72 -9.13
N SER A 196 -8.31 7.58 -9.84
CA SER A 196 -9.26 7.28 -10.92
C SER A 196 -10.70 7.35 -10.42
N LEU A 197 -10.98 6.72 -9.28
CA LEU A 197 -12.31 6.73 -8.67
C LEU A 197 -12.74 8.16 -8.29
N LEU A 198 -11.88 8.99 -7.71
CA LEU A 198 -12.19 10.40 -7.40
C LEU A 198 -12.52 11.23 -8.64
N LEU A 199 -11.82 10.99 -9.75
CA LEU A 199 -12.01 11.72 -11.00
C LEU A 199 -13.27 11.26 -11.74
N LEU A 200 -13.55 9.96 -11.74
CA LEU A 200 -14.62 9.34 -12.53
C LEU A 200 -15.98 9.36 -11.84
N PHE A 201 -16.03 9.17 -10.52
CA PHE A 201 -17.28 9.17 -9.77
C PHE A 201 -17.87 10.58 -9.68
N ARG A 202 -19.17 10.66 -9.36
CA ARG A 202 -19.83 11.94 -9.10
C ARG A 202 -19.13 12.66 -7.92
N PRO A 203 -19.05 14.00 -7.94
CA PRO A 203 -18.49 14.76 -6.83
C PRO A 203 -19.29 14.58 -5.54
N GLU A 204 -20.60 14.33 -5.66
CA GLU A 204 -21.51 13.99 -4.56
C GLU A 204 -22.22 12.65 -4.83
N PRO A 205 -22.46 11.83 -3.79
CA PRO A 205 -21.88 11.94 -2.44
C PRO A 205 -20.36 11.75 -2.46
N ARG A 206 -19.64 12.56 -1.68
CA ARG A 206 -18.18 12.63 -1.73
C ARG A 206 -17.52 11.38 -1.14
N ILE A 207 -16.49 10.89 -1.84
CA ILE A 207 -15.67 9.73 -1.45
C ILE A 207 -14.61 10.12 -0.43
N HIS A 208 -14.48 9.31 0.62
CA HIS A 208 -13.47 9.42 1.66
C HIS A 208 -12.72 8.08 1.81
N TYR A 209 -11.41 8.09 1.59
CA TYR A 209 -10.59 6.88 1.68
C TYR A 209 -10.10 6.65 3.09
N LEU A 210 -10.19 5.40 3.54
CA LEU A 210 -9.42 4.92 4.68
C LEU A 210 -7.97 4.70 4.25
N ALA A 211 -7.06 5.58 4.64
CA ALA A 211 -5.64 5.49 4.26
C ALA A 211 -4.71 5.87 5.41
N ASP A 212 -3.51 5.28 5.40
CA ASP A 212 -2.42 5.68 6.29
C ASP A 212 -1.71 6.91 5.69
N PRO A 213 -1.80 8.10 6.31
CA PRO A 213 -1.24 9.31 5.74
C PRO A 213 0.29 9.41 5.92
N THR A 214 0.93 8.47 6.64
CA THR A 214 2.34 8.58 7.05
C THR A 214 3.29 8.80 5.88
N SER A 215 3.07 8.11 4.75
CA SER A 215 3.88 8.31 3.54
C SER A 215 3.65 9.67 2.89
N MET A 216 2.40 10.16 2.89
CA MET A 216 2.01 11.45 2.32
C MET A 216 2.57 12.62 3.13
N MET A 217 2.58 12.50 4.46
CA MET A 217 3.07 13.53 5.38
C MET A 217 4.56 13.84 5.21
N LYS A 218 5.35 12.91 4.71
CA LYS A 218 6.78 13.12 4.40
C LYS A 218 6.99 14.13 3.27
N ASN A 219 6.03 14.24 2.35
CA ASN A 219 6.08 15.17 1.23
C ASN A 219 5.19 16.40 1.52
N ARG A 220 5.80 17.50 1.98
CA ARG A 220 5.09 18.71 2.42
C ARG A 220 4.07 19.27 1.40
N PRO A 221 4.41 19.45 0.10
CA PRO A 221 3.45 19.96 -0.88
C PRO A 221 2.31 18.96 -1.15
N LEU A 222 2.60 17.66 -1.25
CA LEU A 222 1.56 16.64 -1.38
C LEU A 222 0.62 16.65 -0.17
N TRP A 223 1.17 16.73 1.04
CA TRP A 223 0.39 16.79 2.27
C TRP A 223 -0.49 18.05 2.32
N ALA A 224 0.00 19.21 1.86
CA ALA A 224 -0.80 20.42 1.77
C ALA A 224 -1.98 20.27 0.79
N LEU A 225 -1.73 19.68 -0.38
CA LEU A 225 -2.79 19.40 -1.36
C LEU A 225 -3.84 18.44 -0.81
N VAL A 226 -3.42 17.35 -0.17
CA VAL A 226 -4.33 16.37 0.46
C VAL A 226 -5.21 17.02 1.51
N ARG A 227 -4.65 17.89 2.37
CA ARG A 227 -5.45 18.64 3.36
C ARG A 227 -6.44 19.60 2.71
N ALA A 228 -6.05 20.26 1.61
CA ALA A 228 -6.91 21.21 0.90
C ALA A 228 -8.05 20.51 0.13
N VAL A 229 -7.75 19.38 -0.51
CA VAL A 229 -8.71 18.56 -1.27
C VAL A 229 -9.58 17.74 -0.32
N GLY A 230 -9.05 17.33 0.83
CA GLY A 230 -9.66 16.44 1.83
C GLY A 230 -10.02 15.06 1.27
N GLY A 231 -10.90 14.33 1.98
CA GLY A 231 -11.37 13.01 1.51
C GLY A 231 -10.45 11.85 1.90
N ILE A 232 -9.58 12.04 2.89
CA ILE A 232 -8.86 10.96 3.55
C ILE A 232 -9.32 10.91 5.00
N VAL A 233 -9.70 9.74 5.46
CA VAL A 233 -9.87 9.41 6.87
C VAL A 233 -8.60 8.69 7.31
N PRO A 234 -7.77 9.32 8.16
CA PRO A 234 -6.53 8.71 8.64
C PRO A 234 -6.80 7.37 9.34
N VAL A 235 -6.08 6.32 8.93
CA VAL A 235 -6.10 5.01 9.57
C VAL A 235 -4.70 4.56 9.92
N ASP A 236 -4.50 4.16 11.17
CA ASP A 236 -3.32 3.39 11.57
C ASP A 236 -3.57 1.91 11.25
N ARG A 237 -2.84 1.38 10.25
CA ARG A 237 -2.95 -0.02 9.81
C ARG A 237 -2.56 -1.04 10.89
N MET A 238 -1.84 -0.60 11.92
CA MET A 238 -1.32 -1.46 12.99
C MET A 238 -2.21 -1.45 14.24
N GLN A 239 -3.11 -0.48 14.39
CA GLN A 239 -4.10 -0.47 15.48
C GLN A 239 -5.38 -1.18 15.05
N ARG A 240 -5.50 -2.46 15.43
CA ARG A 240 -6.75 -3.22 15.28
C ARG A 240 -7.78 -2.71 16.28
N GLY A 241 -9.03 -2.55 15.85
CA GLY A 241 -10.14 -2.21 16.74
C GLY A 241 -10.19 -0.76 17.23
N ASN A 242 -9.64 0.20 16.48
CA ASN A 242 -9.69 1.60 16.86
C ASN A 242 -11.14 2.14 16.84
N THR A 243 -11.73 2.32 18.04
CA THR A 243 -13.10 2.83 18.22
C THR A 243 -13.30 4.22 17.60
N LEU A 244 -12.26 5.06 17.58
CA LEU A 244 -12.34 6.41 16.98
C LEU A 244 -12.47 6.33 15.46
N LEU A 245 -11.77 5.39 14.81
CA LEU A 245 -11.92 5.14 13.38
C LEU A 245 -13.36 4.70 13.06
N PHE A 246 -13.90 3.76 13.84
CA PHE A 246 -15.26 3.26 13.63
C PHE A 246 -16.29 4.40 13.75
N ARG A 247 -16.17 5.22 14.80
CA ARG A 247 -17.03 6.40 15.01
C ARG A 247 -16.92 7.41 13.87
N HIS A 248 -15.71 7.66 13.36
CA HIS A 248 -15.51 8.61 12.29
C HIS A 248 -16.07 8.11 10.95
N VAL A 249 -15.89 6.83 10.65
CA VAL A 249 -16.51 6.16 9.48
C VAL A 249 -18.04 6.21 9.57
N GLN A 250 -18.61 5.89 10.73
CA GLN A 250 -20.05 5.99 10.96
C GLN A 250 -20.55 7.42 10.71
N ARG A 251 -19.89 8.43 11.29
CA ARG A 251 -20.21 9.84 11.05
C ARG A 251 -20.15 10.24 9.58
N CYS A 252 -19.16 9.75 8.84
CA CYS A 252 -19.05 10.00 7.39
C CYS A 252 -20.27 9.45 6.64
N LEU A 253 -20.69 8.22 6.93
CA LEU A 253 -21.85 7.58 6.31
C LEU A 253 -23.16 8.25 6.73
N GLU A 254 -23.33 8.59 8.01
CA GLU A 254 -24.50 9.29 8.56
C GLU A 254 -24.68 10.70 7.95
N THR A 255 -23.58 11.40 7.70
CA THR A 255 -23.59 12.72 7.04
C THR A 255 -23.74 12.64 5.51
N GLY A 256 -24.06 11.45 4.97
CA GLY A 256 -24.34 11.25 3.55
C GLY A 256 -23.10 11.12 2.67
N GLY A 257 -21.91 10.98 3.25
CA GLY A 257 -20.65 10.72 2.56
C GLY A 257 -20.50 9.26 2.14
N VAL A 258 -19.47 9.00 1.35
CA VAL A 258 -19.07 7.65 0.91
C VAL A 258 -17.75 7.30 1.57
N VAL A 259 -17.65 6.08 2.10
CA VAL A 259 -16.39 5.53 2.62
C VAL A 259 -15.86 4.52 1.63
N ALA A 260 -14.69 4.80 1.07
CA ALA A 260 -13.98 3.90 0.17
C ALA A 260 -12.89 3.13 0.90
N VAL A 261 -12.89 1.82 0.69
CA VAL A 261 -11.96 0.89 1.32
C VAL A 261 -11.45 -0.08 0.27
N PHE A 262 -10.15 -0.27 0.21
CA PHE A 262 -9.54 -1.39 -0.49
C PHE A 262 -9.36 -2.55 0.50
N PRO A 263 -10.28 -3.53 0.53
CA PRO A 263 -10.33 -4.53 1.60
C PRO A 263 -9.13 -5.47 1.63
N GLU A 264 -8.34 -5.54 0.55
CA GLU A 264 -7.04 -6.22 0.51
C GLU A 264 -6.04 -5.65 1.53
N GLY A 265 -6.08 -4.33 1.76
CA GLY A 265 -5.23 -3.62 2.71
C GLY A 265 -3.75 -3.51 2.31
N ASP A 266 -3.39 -4.02 1.14
CA ASP A 266 -2.09 -3.89 0.45
C ASP A 266 -2.38 -3.90 -1.05
N PHE A 267 -1.38 -3.57 -1.87
CA PHE A 267 -1.49 -3.67 -3.31
C PHE A 267 -1.34 -5.12 -3.75
N GLY A 268 -2.24 -5.57 -4.60
CA GLY A 268 -2.21 -6.83 -5.31
C GLY A 268 -0.92 -6.96 -6.13
N PRO A 269 -0.36 -8.17 -6.21
CA PRO A 269 0.93 -8.40 -6.86
C PRO A 269 0.84 -8.26 -8.39
N SER A 270 -0.30 -8.61 -8.99
CA SER A 270 -0.51 -8.61 -10.44
C SER A 270 -1.95 -8.26 -10.80
N GLU A 271 -2.16 -7.86 -12.06
CA GLU A 271 -3.49 -7.58 -12.62
C GLU A 271 -4.39 -8.82 -12.50
N GLY A 272 -5.62 -8.64 -12.04
CA GLY A 272 -6.59 -9.73 -11.88
C GLY A 272 -6.38 -10.65 -10.67
N GLN A 273 -5.29 -10.49 -9.91
CA GLN A 273 -5.04 -11.28 -8.71
C GLN A 273 -5.46 -10.53 -7.44
N LEU A 274 -6.49 -11.04 -6.76
CA LEU A 274 -6.98 -10.50 -5.49
C LEU A 274 -6.25 -11.10 -4.29
N LEU A 275 -5.87 -10.24 -3.34
CA LEU A 275 -5.51 -10.65 -1.99
C LEU A 275 -6.78 -10.95 -1.15
N PRO A 276 -6.64 -11.64 0.00
CA PRO A 276 -7.75 -11.87 0.92
C PRO A 276 -8.37 -10.57 1.42
N PHE A 277 -9.71 -10.47 1.37
CA PHE A 277 -10.42 -9.29 1.84
C PHE A 277 -10.54 -9.29 3.37
N LYS A 278 -10.25 -8.15 4.00
CA LYS A 278 -10.55 -7.89 5.42
C LYS A 278 -12.03 -7.57 5.61
N LYS A 279 -12.60 -7.93 6.76
CA LYS A 279 -14.03 -7.76 7.08
C LYS A 279 -14.46 -6.32 7.42
N GLY A 280 -13.53 -5.37 7.54
CA GLY A 280 -13.82 -4.01 8.02
C GLY A 280 -14.93 -3.29 7.25
N PHE A 281 -14.93 -3.38 5.92
CA PHE A 281 -15.96 -2.76 5.08
C PHE A 281 -17.36 -3.30 5.37
N ALA A 282 -17.48 -4.60 5.64
CA ALA A 282 -18.76 -5.26 5.91
C ALA A 282 -19.31 -4.83 7.27
N HIS A 283 -18.45 -4.71 8.29
CA HIS A 283 -18.84 -4.12 9.58
C HIS A 283 -19.38 -2.70 9.43
N PHE A 284 -18.68 -1.84 8.66
CA PHE A 284 -19.13 -0.47 8.42
C PHE A 284 -20.48 -0.41 7.70
N ALA A 285 -20.63 -1.20 6.64
CA ALA A 285 -21.84 -1.19 5.82
C ALA A 285 -23.07 -1.72 6.58
N VAL A 286 -22.92 -2.84 7.29
CA VAL A 286 -24.00 -3.43 8.10
C VAL A 286 -24.37 -2.50 9.26
N SER A 287 -23.39 -1.98 10.00
CA SER A 287 -23.65 -1.12 11.16
C SER A 287 -24.27 0.23 10.80
N ALA A 288 -24.00 0.75 9.61
CA ALA A 288 -24.62 2.00 9.13
C ALA A 288 -25.90 1.77 8.30
N GLY A 289 -26.27 0.51 8.01
CA GLY A 289 -27.43 0.20 7.17
C GLY A 289 -27.31 0.70 5.72
N VAL A 290 -26.09 0.88 5.23
CA VAL A 290 -25.80 1.39 3.87
C VAL A 290 -25.38 0.24 2.96
N PRO A 291 -25.59 0.33 1.63
CA PRO A 291 -25.20 -0.73 0.73
C PRO A 291 -23.69 -0.71 0.46
N VAL A 292 -23.17 -1.84 -0.04
CA VAL A 292 -21.79 -1.95 -0.53
C VAL A 292 -21.78 -1.85 -2.05
N VAL A 293 -20.98 -0.95 -2.61
CA VAL A 293 -20.78 -0.84 -4.07
C VAL A 293 -19.43 -1.46 -4.43
N PRO A 294 -19.41 -2.59 -5.17
CA PRO A 294 -18.18 -3.21 -5.62
C PRO A 294 -17.67 -2.59 -6.91
N VAL A 295 -16.34 -2.45 -7.02
CA VAL A 295 -15.64 -2.00 -8.22
C VAL A 295 -14.48 -2.92 -8.52
N ALA A 296 -14.29 -3.25 -9.79
CA ALA A 296 -13.07 -3.86 -10.30
C ALA A 296 -12.28 -2.87 -11.16
N LEU A 297 -10.98 -2.87 -10.95
CA LEU A 297 -9.99 -2.01 -11.58
C LEU A 297 -8.97 -2.89 -12.30
N ALA A 298 -8.61 -2.52 -13.53
CA ALA A 298 -7.56 -3.21 -14.29
C ALA A 298 -6.78 -2.26 -15.20
N GLY A 299 -5.54 -2.65 -15.50
CA GLY A 299 -4.59 -1.89 -16.30
C GLY A 299 -3.90 -0.75 -15.55
N MET A 300 -3.98 -0.74 -14.21
CA MET A 300 -3.45 0.31 -13.35
C MET A 300 -2.14 -0.10 -12.64
N LYS A 301 -1.69 -1.35 -12.77
CA LYS A 301 -0.46 -1.84 -12.14
C LYS A 301 0.80 -1.26 -12.78
N GLU A 302 0.83 -1.18 -14.10
CA GLU A 302 1.83 -0.45 -14.88
C GLU A 302 1.12 0.65 -15.67
N ILE A 303 1.69 1.84 -15.78
CA ILE A 303 0.97 2.97 -16.40
C ILE A 303 1.89 3.69 -17.39
N TRP A 304 1.35 4.10 -18.53
CA TRP A 304 2.04 4.90 -19.54
C TRP A 304 1.06 5.78 -20.33
N VAL A 305 1.58 6.75 -21.09
CA VAL A 305 0.73 7.67 -21.86
C VAL A 305 -0.06 6.93 -22.94
N GLY A 306 -1.36 7.14 -22.96
CA GLY A 306 -2.32 6.51 -23.86
C GLY A 306 -2.85 5.16 -23.40
N LYS A 307 -2.39 4.64 -22.23
CA LYS A 307 -2.85 3.36 -21.70
C LYS A 307 -4.36 3.36 -21.45
N ARG A 308 -5.01 2.24 -21.76
CA ARG A 308 -6.42 2.00 -21.42
C ARG A 308 -6.53 1.49 -19.98
N LEU A 309 -7.33 2.19 -19.18
CA LEU A 309 -7.60 1.88 -17.77
C LEU A 309 -9.07 1.46 -17.62
N PHE A 310 -9.32 0.33 -16.98
CA PHE A 310 -10.66 -0.24 -16.87
C PHE A 310 -11.23 -0.02 -15.47
N VAL A 311 -12.49 0.41 -15.44
CA VAL A 311 -13.29 0.57 -14.21
C VAL A 311 -14.64 -0.09 -14.43
N ARG A 312 -14.94 -1.13 -13.66
CA ARG A 312 -16.21 -1.89 -13.73
C ARG A 312 -16.92 -1.76 -12.39
N ILE A 313 -18.08 -1.11 -12.39
CA ILE A 313 -18.86 -0.83 -11.19
C ILE A 313 -20.05 -1.79 -11.15
N GLY A 314 -20.20 -2.54 -10.06
CA GLY A 314 -21.29 -3.49 -9.89
C GLY A 314 -22.55 -2.87 -9.32
N ALA A 315 -23.59 -3.71 -9.20
CA ALA A 315 -24.79 -3.35 -8.49
C ALA A 315 -24.52 -3.19 -6.98
N ALA A 316 -25.23 -2.26 -6.34
CA ALA A 316 -25.13 -2.05 -4.91
C ALA A 316 -25.70 -3.26 -4.15
N ILE A 317 -24.89 -3.84 -3.26
CA ILE A 317 -25.25 -4.98 -2.42
C ILE A 317 -25.98 -4.45 -1.19
N PRO A 318 -27.27 -4.81 -0.98
CA PRO A 318 -28.00 -4.39 0.20
C PRO A 318 -27.48 -5.10 1.45
N THR A 319 -27.49 -4.40 2.59
CA THR A 319 -27.05 -4.93 3.90
C THR A 319 -28.20 -5.28 4.84
N THR A 320 -29.42 -4.82 4.54
CA THR A 320 -30.62 -5.11 5.35
C THR A 320 -30.84 -6.61 5.49
N GLY A 321 -30.94 -7.08 6.74
CA GLY A 321 -31.18 -8.49 7.06
C GLY A 321 -29.99 -9.42 6.80
N LYS A 322 -28.80 -8.88 6.49
CA LYS A 322 -27.59 -9.67 6.28
C LYS A 322 -26.61 -9.53 7.44
N THR A 323 -25.91 -10.63 7.72
CA THR A 323 -24.79 -10.67 8.64
C THR A 323 -23.53 -10.05 8.00
N VAL A 324 -22.55 -9.70 8.84
CA VAL A 324 -21.25 -9.18 8.38
C VAL A 324 -20.54 -10.19 7.47
N ASP A 325 -20.62 -11.48 7.78
CA ASP A 325 -19.93 -12.52 7.01
C ASP A 325 -20.56 -12.73 5.63
N GLU A 326 -21.89 -12.66 5.53
CA GLU A 326 -22.57 -12.70 4.23
C GLU A 326 -22.20 -11.48 3.38
N VAL A 327 -22.18 -10.27 3.95
CA VAL A 327 -21.79 -9.05 3.21
C VAL A 327 -20.32 -9.10 2.81
N HIS A 328 -19.45 -9.65 3.65
CA HIS A 328 -18.03 -9.84 3.33
C HIS A 328 -17.83 -10.76 2.13
N GLN A 329 -18.50 -11.91 2.14
CA GLN A 329 -18.43 -12.89 1.05
C GLN A 329 -19.03 -12.32 -0.25
N LEU A 330 -20.24 -11.74 -0.19
CA LEU A 330 -20.89 -11.11 -1.34
C LEU A 330 -20.04 -9.99 -1.96
N GLY A 331 -19.39 -9.18 -1.12
CA GLY A 331 -18.50 -8.11 -1.58
C GLY A 331 -17.29 -8.66 -2.35
N ARG A 332 -16.65 -9.73 -1.83
CA ARG A 332 -15.53 -10.39 -2.51
C ARG A 332 -15.97 -11.00 -3.84
N ASP A 333 -17.08 -11.73 -3.84
CA ASP A 333 -17.57 -12.42 -5.04
C ASP A 333 -17.96 -11.42 -6.13
N ALA A 334 -18.60 -10.31 -5.74
CA ALA A 334 -18.97 -9.26 -6.68
C ALA A 334 -17.75 -8.56 -7.29
N VAL A 335 -16.71 -8.23 -6.51
CA VAL A 335 -15.46 -7.68 -7.09
C VAL A 335 -14.81 -8.71 -8.02
N THR A 336 -14.76 -9.97 -7.62
CA THR A 336 -14.19 -11.07 -8.43
C THR A 336 -14.91 -11.20 -9.77
N ALA A 337 -16.25 -11.19 -9.78
CA ALA A 337 -17.05 -11.29 -10.99
C ALA A 337 -16.93 -10.08 -11.93
N LEU A 338 -16.54 -8.92 -11.40
CA LEU A 338 -16.35 -7.69 -12.18
C LEU A 338 -14.95 -7.59 -12.80
N LEU A 339 -13.98 -8.37 -12.34
CA LEU A 339 -12.61 -8.33 -12.86
C LEU A 339 -12.61 -8.66 -14.35
N PRO A 340 -12.18 -7.73 -15.22
CA PRO A 340 -12.08 -8.04 -16.63
C PRO A 340 -10.89 -8.98 -16.86
N THR A 341 -11.01 -9.86 -17.85
CA THR A 341 -9.83 -10.55 -18.39
C THR A 341 -8.89 -9.49 -18.97
N TYR A 342 -7.76 -9.28 -18.32
CA TYR A 342 -6.81 -8.25 -18.70
C TYR A 342 -5.54 -8.88 -19.26
N HIS A 343 -5.12 -8.39 -20.43
CA HIS A 343 -3.83 -8.70 -21.01
C HIS A 343 -3.09 -7.40 -21.26
N GLU A 344 -1.87 -7.32 -20.75
CA GLU A 344 -1.00 -6.17 -20.93
C GLU A 344 -0.70 -6.01 -22.44
N PRO A 345 -1.05 -4.87 -23.06
CA PRO A 345 -0.85 -4.71 -24.49
C PRO A 345 0.65 -4.69 -24.83
N SER A 346 0.99 -5.31 -25.96
CA SER A 346 2.33 -5.27 -26.53
C SER A 346 2.60 -3.92 -27.21
N GLY A 347 3.88 -3.56 -27.34
CA GLY A 347 4.32 -2.34 -28.03
C GLY A 347 4.94 -1.28 -27.12
N PRO A 348 5.14 -0.06 -27.64
CA PRO A 348 5.83 1.00 -26.91
C PRO A 348 5.03 1.47 -25.70
N LYS A 349 5.72 1.61 -24.56
CA LYS A 349 5.16 2.07 -23.28
C LYS A 349 5.80 3.42 -22.87
N PRO A 350 5.42 4.53 -23.52
CA PRO A 350 6.06 5.85 -23.34
C PRO A 350 5.92 6.37 -21.90
N LEU A 351 7.04 6.80 -21.31
CA LEU A 351 7.11 7.29 -19.92
C LEU A 351 6.68 6.26 -18.87
N ARG A 352 6.66 4.95 -19.20
CA ARG A 352 6.19 3.90 -18.29
C ARG A 352 6.83 3.97 -16.91
N ARG A 353 8.17 3.99 -16.84
CA ARG A 353 8.90 3.98 -15.55
C ARG A 353 8.49 5.17 -14.70
N TRP A 354 8.60 6.37 -15.27
CA TRP A 354 8.24 7.61 -14.57
C TRP A 354 6.77 7.65 -14.12
N LEU A 355 5.82 7.28 -14.99
CA LEU A 355 4.40 7.29 -14.64
C LEU A 355 4.03 6.18 -13.65
N THR A 356 4.63 4.99 -13.76
CA THR A 356 4.36 3.89 -12.84
C THR A 356 4.92 4.17 -11.46
N ASP A 357 6.12 4.76 -11.35
CA ASP A 357 6.74 5.10 -10.06
C ASP A 357 6.06 6.29 -9.37
N LEU A 358 5.33 7.12 -10.13
CA LEU A 358 4.58 8.26 -9.60
C LEU A 358 3.30 7.84 -8.86
N PHE A 359 2.73 6.68 -9.20
CA PHE A 359 1.48 6.14 -8.64
C PHE A 359 1.72 4.80 -7.94
#